data_AF-A0A522N4K4-F1
#
_entry.id   AF-A0A522N4K4-F1
#
_cell.length_a   1.000
_cell.length_b   1.000
_cell.length_c   1.000
_cell.angle_alpha   90.00
_cell.angle_beta   90.00
_cell.angle_gamma   90.00
#
_symmetry.space_group_name_H-M   'P 1'
#
loop_
_entity.id
_entity.type
_entity.pdbx_description
1 polymer ?
#
loop_
_entity_poly.entity_id
_entity_poly.type
_entity_poly.pdbx_seq_one_letter_code
_entity_poly.pdbx_strand_id
1 'polypeptide(L)'
;MDPLAQAARLGLRVEIEDFGAAARFVAAEYDPHARAIYVNARLLCGSADRAGVLAACVAHELYHHLEHAGAVPCEPDKRRREERADAYARRSFALTVDPASVRRRLRR
;
A
#
# COMPACT_ATOMS: atom_id res chain seq x y z
N MET A 1 2.71 -6.33 -14.24
CA MET A 1 1.36 -6.57 -13.69
C MET A 1 0.91 -5.28 -13.00
N ASP A 2 -0.37 -4.92 -13.10
CA ASP A 2 -0.95 -3.77 -12.39
C ASP A 2 -1.36 -4.19 -10.95
N PRO A 3 -0.94 -3.47 -9.89
CA PRO A 3 -1.35 -3.76 -8.51
C PRO A 3 -2.86 -3.75 -8.29
N LEU A 4 -3.61 -2.86 -8.95
CA LEU A 4 -5.06 -2.79 -8.76
C LEU A 4 -5.74 -4.02 -9.35
N ALA A 5 -5.33 -4.43 -10.56
CA ALA A 5 -5.79 -5.67 -11.16
C ALA A 5 -5.45 -6.89 -10.28
N GLN A 6 -4.28 -6.91 -9.64
CA GLN A 6 -3.91 -8.00 -8.72
C GLN A 6 -4.77 -8.01 -7.46
N ALA A 7 -5.05 -6.84 -6.87
CA ALA A 7 -5.97 -6.72 -5.73
C ALA A 7 -7.38 -7.25 -6.09
N ALA A 8 -7.91 -6.88 -7.25
CA ALA A 8 -9.18 -7.37 -7.74
C ALA A 8 -9.19 -8.90 -7.94
N ARG A 9 -8.12 -9.48 -8.50
CA ARG A 9 -7.97 -10.94 -8.66
C ARG A 9 -7.95 -11.69 -7.32
N LEU A 10 -7.45 -11.05 -6.27
CA LEU A 10 -7.45 -11.58 -4.90
C LEU A 10 -8.77 -11.30 -4.15
N GLY A 11 -9.75 -10.68 -4.81
CA GLY A 11 -11.02 -10.32 -4.21
C GLY A 11 -10.88 -9.27 -3.11
N LEU A 12 -9.96 -8.33 -3.28
CA LEU A 12 -9.78 -7.17 -2.40
C LEU A 12 -10.43 -5.95 -3.01
N ARG A 13 -11.12 -5.16 -2.17
CA ARG A 13 -11.58 -3.82 -2.54
C ARG A 13 -10.44 -2.81 -2.38
N VAL A 14 -10.42 -1.79 -3.21
CA VAL A 14 -9.51 -0.64 -3.04
C VAL A 14 -10.37 0.60 -2.89
N GLU A 15 -10.25 1.28 -1.76
CA GLU A 15 -11.07 2.42 -1.39
C GLU A 15 -10.19 3.62 -1.05
N ILE A 16 -10.66 4.83 -1.36
CA ILE A 16 -9.93 6.07 -1.06
C ILE A 16 -10.61 6.71 0.15
N GLU A 17 -9.86 6.92 1.23
CA GLU A 17 -10.38 7.45 2.49
C GLU A 17 -9.57 8.64 3.00
N ASP A 18 -10.19 9.52 3.80
CA ASP A 18 -9.50 10.70 4.36
C ASP A 18 -8.52 10.34 5.50
N PHE A 19 -8.71 9.22 6.21
CA PHE A 19 -7.94 8.82 7.40
C PHE A 19 -7.95 9.84 8.57
N GLY A 20 -8.65 10.98 8.47
CA GLY A 20 -8.76 11.97 9.54
C GLY A 20 -7.40 12.40 10.10
N ALA A 21 -7.21 12.24 11.41
CA ALA A 21 -5.95 12.55 12.07
C ALA A 21 -4.81 11.56 11.71
N ALA A 22 -5.14 10.30 11.40
CA ALA A 22 -4.17 9.27 11.03
C ALA A 22 -3.56 9.53 9.64
N ALA A 23 -4.19 10.37 8.83
CA ALA A 23 -3.73 10.74 7.49
C ALA A 23 -2.33 11.35 7.45
N ARG A 24 -1.80 11.80 8.60
CA ARG A 24 -0.43 12.29 8.75
C ARG A 24 0.62 11.18 8.82
N PHE A 25 0.21 9.95 9.07
CA PHE A 25 1.13 8.84 9.36
C PHE A 25 0.83 7.59 8.54
N VAL A 26 -0.37 7.46 7.99
CA VAL A 26 -0.83 6.28 7.24
C VAL A 26 -0.99 6.63 5.77
N ALA A 27 -0.28 5.92 4.90
CA ALA A 27 -0.37 6.09 3.44
C ALA A 27 -1.50 5.26 2.84
N ALA A 28 -1.58 4.02 3.31
CA ALA A 28 -2.63 3.08 3.05
C ALA A 28 -2.66 2.07 4.20
N GLU A 29 -3.73 1.29 4.27
CA GLU A 29 -3.90 0.23 5.24
C GLU A 29 -4.74 -0.89 4.64
N TYR A 30 -4.24 -2.12 4.74
CA TYR A 30 -5.00 -3.33 4.49
C TYR A 30 -5.82 -3.73 5.73
N ASP A 31 -7.13 -3.87 5.56
CA ASP A 31 -8.04 -4.47 6.54
C ASP A 31 -8.40 -5.92 6.14
N PRO A 32 -7.95 -6.93 6.89
CA PRO A 32 -8.27 -8.32 6.61
C PRO A 32 -9.73 -8.70 6.83
N HIS A 33 -10.44 -8.02 7.73
CA HIS A 33 -11.84 -8.29 8.01
C HIS A 33 -12.74 -7.75 6.90
N ALA A 34 -12.49 -6.51 6.46
CA ALA A 34 -13.23 -5.88 5.36
C ALA A 34 -12.79 -6.35 3.96
N ARG A 35 -11.66 -7.09 3.89
CA ARG A 35 -10.95 -7.46 2.65
C ARG A 35 -10.74 -6.24 1.75
N ALA A 36 -10.25 -5.17 2.34
CA ALA A 36 -10.11 -3.89 1.66
C ALA A 36 -8.72 -3.30 1.87
N ILE A 37 -8.27 -2.54 0.89
CA ILE A 37 -7.10 -1.67 0.97
C ILE A 37 -7.61 -0.24 0.93
N TYR A 38 -7.45 0.47 2.04
CA TYR A 38 -7.81 1.87 2.18
C TYR A 38 -6.60 2.73 1.84
N VAL A 39 -6.74 3.70 0.94
CA VAL A 39 -5.66 4.57 0.49
C VAL A 39 -5.96 6.01 0.90
N ASN A 40 -4.98 6.66 1.52
CA ASN A 40 -5.13 8.02 2.03
C ASN A 40 -5.34 9.03 0.89
N ALA A 41 -6.51 9.64 0.87
CA ALA A 41 -6.94 10.63 -0.13
C ALA A 41 -5.99 11.84 -0.23
N ARG A 42 -5.38 12.25 0.88
CA ARG A 42 -4.46 13.41 0.91
C ARG A 42 -3.22 13.20 0.06
N LEU A 43 -2.76 11.95 -0.08
CA LEU A 43 -1.64 11.60 -0.95
C LEU A 43 -1.97 11.79 -2.43
N LEU A 44 -3.25 11.62 -2.79
CA LEU A 44 -3.72 11.73 -4.17
C LEU A 44 -4.03 13.18 -4.53
N CYS A 45 -4.61 13.95 -3.61
CA CYS A 45 -5.08 15.32 -3.88
C CYS A 45 -3.98 16.28 -4.38
N GLY A 46 -2.71 16.05 -4.03
CA GLY A 46 -1.58 16.91 -4.44
C GLY A 46 -0.55 16.26 -5.39
N SER A 47 -0.72 15.01 -5.81
CA SER A 47 0.25 14.34 -6.67
C SER A 47 -0.03 14.61 -8.15
N ALA A 48 1.00 14.98 -8.92
CA ALA A 48 0.93 15.02 -10.39
C ALA A 48 0.77 13.61 -10.99
N ASP A 49 1.37 12.60 -10.34
CA ASP A 49 1.19 11.18 -10.67
C ASP A 49 0.30 10.50 -9.63
N ARG A 50 -1.01 10.70 -9.74
CA ARG A 50 -2.00 10.10 -8.82
C ARG A 50 -2.08 8.59 -8.99
N ALA A 51 -2.04 8.12 -10.24
CA ALA A 51 -2.13 6.70 -10.57
C ALA A 51 -0.91 5.93 -10.04
N GLY A 52 0.30 6.48 -10.20
CA GLY A 52 1.53 5.90 -9.67
C GLY A 52 1.55 5.84 -8.15
N VAL A 53 1.08 6.90 -7.46
CA VAL A 53 0.96 6.89 -5.99
C VAL A 53 -0.05 5.85 -5.52
N LEU A 54 -1.22 5.77 -6.17
CA LEU A 54 -2.23 4.77 -5.87
C LEU A 54 -1.70 3.35 -6.07
N ALA A 55 -1.06 3.08 -7.21
CA ALA A 55 -0.45 1.80 -7.52
C ALA A 55 0.64 1.42 -6.51
N ALA A 56 1.49 2.38 -6.10
CA ALA A 56 2.53 2.15 -5.10
C ALA A 56 1.96 1.80 -3.73
N CYS A 57 0.90 2.50 -3.28
CA CYS A 57 0.19 2.18 -2.04
C CYS A 57 -0.43 0.77 -2.09
N VAL A 58 -1.19 0.47 -3.15
CA VAL A 58 -1.83 -0.85 -3.29
C VAL A 58 -0.79 -1.97 -3.36
N ALA A 59 0.31 -1.79 -4.11
CA ALA A 59 1.38 -2.77 -4.19
C ALA A 59 2.04 -3.07 -2.84
N HIS A 60 2.18 -2.05 -1.99
CA HIS A 60 2.67 -2.21 -0.62
C HIS A 60 1.69 -3.03 0.22
N GLU A 61 0.41 -2.66 0.24
CA GLU A 61 -0.61 -3.34 1.05
C GLU A 61 -0.88 -4.78 0.59
N LEU A 62 -0.65 -5.10 -0.68
CA LEU A 62 -0.69 -6.49 -1.18
C LEU A 62 0.32 -7.40 -0.46
N TYR A 63 1.47 -6.89 -0.02
CA TYR A 63 2.39 -7.68 0.81
C TYR A 63 1.76 -8.04 2.16
N HIS A 64 1.12 -7.07 2.82
CA HIS A 64 0.48 -7.29 4.12
C HIS A 64 -0.69 -8.26 4.01
N HIS A 65 -1.43 -8.24 2.90
CA HIS A 65 -2.41 -9.27 2.58
C HIS A 65 -1.77 -10.66 2.48
N LEU A 66 -0.68 -10.80 1.71
CA LEU A 66 0.01 -12.10 1.55
C LEU A 66 0.57 -12.62 2.87
N GLU A 67 1.09 -11.73 3.71
CA GLU A 67 1.61 -12.09 5.02
C GLU A 67 0.48 -12.54 5.96
N HIS A 68 -0.63 -11.80 6.00
CA HIS A 68 -1.82 -12.17 6.75
C HIS A 68 -2.42 -13.50 6.29
N ALA A 69 -2.44 -13.76 4.98
CA ALA A 69 -2.90 -15.01 4.40
C ALA A 69 -1.93 -16.20 4.61
N GLY A 70 -0.76 -15.98 5.22
CA GLY A 70 0.27 -16.99 5.43
C GLY A 70 1.02 -17.39 4.15
N ALA A 71 0.87 -16.64 3.06
CA ALA A 71 1.57 -16.90 1.79
C ALA A 71 3.04 -16.45 1.82
N VAL A 72 3.39 -15.55 2.76
CA VAL A 72 4.77 -15.20 3.08
C VAL A 72 4.98 -15.25 4.60
N PRO A 73 6.21 -15.51 5.09
CA PRO A 73 6.49 -15.52 6.52
C PRO A 73 6.22 -14.17 7.17
N CYS A 74 5.57 -14.20 8.34
CA CYS A 74 5.37 -13.02 9.18
C CYS A 74 6.71 -12.44 9.64
N GLU A 75 6.89 -11.14 9.49
CA GLU A 75 8.06 -10.40 9.97
C GLU A 75 7.75 -9.65 11.29
N PRO A 76 8.34 -10.06 12.43
CA PRO A 76 8.03 -9.47 13.73
C PRO A 76 8.59 -8.05 13.92
N ASP A 77 9.69 -7.70 13.24
CA ASP A 77 10.21 -6.34 13.30
C ASP A 77 9.40 -5.43 12.37
N LYS A 78 8.66 -4.49 12.97
CA LYS A 78 7.81 -3.55 12.23
C LYS A 78 8.57 -2.83 11.12
N ARG A 79 9.80 -2.37 11.35
CA ARG A 79 10.57 -1.64 10.32
C ARG A 79 10.94 -2.58 9.17
N ARG A 80 11.43 -3.78 9.46
CA ARG A 80 11.78 -4.78 8.45
C ARG A 80 10.56 -5.24 7.65
N ARG A 81 9.42 -5.37 8.31
CA ARG A 81 8.14 -5.72 7.68
C ARG A 81 7.76 -4.71 6.61
N GLU A 82 7.83 -3.43 6.94
CA GLU A 82 7.59 -2.34 6.00
C GLU A 82 8.62 -2.28 4.86
N GLU A 83 9.90 -2.54 5.14
CA GLU A 83 10.96 -2.61 4.13
C GLU A 83 10.73 -3.78 3.16
N ARG A 84 10.25 -4.92 3.66
CA ARG A 84 9.87 -6.08 2.84
C ARG A 84 8.66 -5.79 1.96
N ALA A 85 7.66 -5.08 2.48
CA ALA A 85 6.51 -4.63 1.70
C ALA A 85 6.95 -3.69 0.55
N ASP A 86 7.80 -2.70 0.86
CA ASP A 86 8.37 -1.80 -0.16
C ASP A 86 9.20 -2.57 -1.20
N ALA A 87 10.00 -3.56 -0.78
CA ALA A 87 10.81 -4.38 -1.68
C ALA A 87 9.96 -5.33 -2.54
N TYR A 88 8.91 -5.92 -1.97
CA TYR A 88 7.93 -6.72 -2.70
C TYR A 88 7.26 -5.89 -3.80
N ALA A 89 6.75 -4.71 -3.45
CA ALA A 89 6.09 -3.82 -4.38
C ALA A 89 7.01 -3.47 -5.58
N ARG A 90 8.27 -3.12 -5.32
CA ARG A 90 9.26 -2.83 -6.37
C ARG A 90 9.61 -4.03 -7.25
N ARG A 91 9.72 -5.24 -6.68
CA ARG A 91 10.12 -6.44 -7.46
C ARG A 91 8.97 -7.01 -8.28
N SER A 92 7.74 -6.86 -7.79
CA SER A 92 6.56 -7.56 -8.33
C SER A 92 5.77 -6.71 -9.34
N PHE A 93 5.94 -5.39 -9.31
CA PHE A 93 5.16 -4.47 -10.14
C PHE A 93 6.07 -3.44 -10.81
N ALA A 94 5.72 -3.05 -12.04
CA ALA A 94 6.40 -1.99 -12.76
C ALA A 94 5.84 -0.64 -12.30
N LEU A 95 6.35 -0.13 -11.18
CA LEU A 95 5.86 1.09 -10.55
C LEU A 95 6.58 2.34 -11.09
N THR A 96 5.82 3.41 -11.31
CA THR A 96 6.37 4.75 -11.64
C THR A 96 6.79 5.53 -10.39
N VAL A 97 6.25 5.16 -9.22
CA VAL A 97 6.52 5.78 -7.91
C VAL A 97 7.03 4.72 -6.95
N ASP A 98 8.12 5.04 -6.24
CA ASP A 98 8.66 4.19 -5.17
C ASP A 98 7.75 4.24 -3.91
N PRO A 99 7.22 3.10 -3.43
CA PRO A 99 6.37 3.06 -2.23
C PRO A 99 7.02 3.66 -0.99
N ALA A 100 8.32 3.44 -0.80
CA ALA A 100 9.06 4.02 0.33
C ALA A 100 9.10 5.56 0.24
N SER A 101 9.14 6.13 -0.96
CA SER A 101 9.08 7.58 -1.18
C SER A 101 7.71 8.16 -0.83
N VAL A 102 6.62 7.43 -1.08
CA VAL A 102 5.27 7.85 -0.67
C VAL A 102 5.19 7.95 0.86
N ARG A 103 5.62 6.90 1.57
CA ARG A 103 5.59 6.88 3.05
C ARG A 103 6.48 7.95 3.67
N ARG A 104 7.63 8.27 3.05
CA ARG A 104 8.51 9.38 3.50
C ARG A 104 7.86 10.75 3.38
N ARG A 105 6.95 10.97 2.42
CA ARG A 105 6.25 12.26 2.25
C ARG A 105 5.32 12.58 3.42
N LEU A 106 4.75 11.56 4.08
CA LEU A 106 3.87 11.75 5.24
C LEU A 106 4.62 12.25 6.48
N ARG A 107 5.94 12.03 6.57
CA ARG A 107 6.76 12.44 7.71
C ARG A 107 7.25 13.89 7.63
N ARG A 108 6.91 14.61 6.56
CA ARG A 108 7.27 16.02 6.35
C ARG A 108 6.07 16.90 6.64
#